data_AF-A0A813G1H8-F1
#
_entry.id   AF-A0A813G1H8-F1
#
_cell.length_a   1.000
_cell.length_b   1.000
_cell.length_c   1.000
_cell.angle_alpha   90.00
_cell.angle_beta   90.00
_cell.angle_gamma   90.00
#
_symmetry.space_group_name_H-M   'P 1'
#
loop_
_entity.id
_entity.type
_entity.pdbx_description
1 polymer ?
#
loop_
_entity_poly.entity_id
_entity_poly.type
_entity_poly.pdbx_seq_one_letter_code
_entity_poly.pdbx_strand_id
1 'polypeptide(L)'
;VMDLVREWGADAVKFHMDVVQDMSMEDKAKEFKEYFGWDMPSLDSEMLPLEVEQLLCPNVREAIDKKEAEYLQFRPGFAVEAARIATVVTIDDEWKILLQKMDALKQTVGLAAYKGSEPLKEYQVQGFRMYQKVENKYKARSVSRWLRSKPKKPT
;
A
#
# COMPACT_ATOMS: atom_id res chain seq x y z
N VAL A 1 -2.11 -2.09 16.14
CA VAL A 1 -2.61 -1.60 14.83
C VAL A 1 -1.87 -0.34 14.41
N MET A 2 -1.82 0.71 15.24
CA MET A 2 -1.05 1.91 14.90
C MET A 2 0.44 1.60 14.67
N ASP A 3 1.03 0.70 15.46
CA ASP A 3 2.41 0.28 15.25
C ASP A 3 2.63 -0.43 13.91
N LEU A 4 1.63 -1.21 13.45
CA LEU A 4 1.66 -1.82 12.10
C LEU A 4 1.58 -0.76 11.01
N VAL A 5 0.73 0.26 11.19
CA VAL A 5 0.62 1.38 10.22
C VAL A 5 1.94 2.15 10.15
N ARG A 6 2.65 2.32 11.26
CA ARG A 6 3.98 2.93 11.29
C ARG A 6 5.03 2.07 10.60
N GLU A 7 5.03 0.78 10.86
CA GLU A 7 5.93 -0.19 10.22
C GLU A 7 5.74 -0.20 8.70
N TRP A 8 4.49 -0.25 8.24
CA TRP A 8 4.15 -0.24 6.81
C TRP A 8 4.30 1.13 6.14
N GLY A 9 4.64 2.18 6.89
CA GLY A 9 4.89 3.51 6.33
C GLY A 9 6.02 3.50 5.29
N ALA A 10 7.10 2.78 5.58
CA ALA A 10 8.21 2.60 4.63
C ALA A 10 7.80 1.77 3.41
N ASP A 11 7.05 0.69 3.63
CA ASP A 11 6.49 -0.13 2.55
C ASP A 11 5.59 0.69 1.62
N ALA A 12 4.83 1.64 2.17
CA ALA A 12 3.97 2.54 1.41
C ALA A 12 4.76 3.49 0.51
N VAL A 13 5.86 4.06 1.02
CA VAL A 13 6.77 4.91 0.22
C VAL A 13 7.36 4.11 -0.92
N LYS A 14 7.98 2.96 -0.61
CA LYS A 14 8.62 2.10 -1.60
C LYS A 14 7.64 1.65 -2.68
N PHE A 15 6.46 1.16 -2.27
CA PHE A 15 5.43 0.74 -3.21
C PHE A 15 4.97 1.87 -4.13
N HIS A 16 4.80 3.08 -3.59
CA HIS A 16 4.41 4.23 -4.40
C HIS A 16 5.52 4.65 -5.36
N MET A 17 6.79 4.67 -4.92
CA MET A 17 7.94 4.95 -5.78
C MET A 17 8.07 3.95 -6.93
N ASP A 18 7.86 2.66 -6.66
CA ASP A 18 7.84 1.61 -7.70
C ASP A 18 6.70 1.84 -8.72
N VAL A 19 5.53 2.31 -8.28
CA VAL A 19 4.39 2.58 -9.16
C VAL A 19 4.64 3.80 -10.06
N VAL A 20 5.26 4.85 -9.51
CA VAL A 20 5.44 6.11 -10.25
C VAL A 20 6.78 6.20 -10.99
N GLN A 21 7.63 5.17 -10.95
CA GLN A 21 9.01 5.22 -11.48
C GLN A 21 9.10 5.77 -12.92
N ASP A 22 8.19 5.32 -13.79
CA ASP A 22 8.15 5.65 -15.23
C ASP A 22 7.34 6.94 -15.54
N MET A 23 6.75 7.58 -14.54
CA MET A 23 5.90 8.76 -14.71
C MET A 23 6.72 10.06 -14.81
N SER A 24 6.13 11.09 -15.43
CA SER A 24 6.70 12.44 -15.43
C SER A 24 6.78 13.01 -14.01
N MET A 25 7.64 14.01 -13.76
CA MET A 25 7.76 14.63 -12.43
C MET A 25 6.47 15.31 -11.98
N GLU A 26 5.71 15.90 -12.90
CA GLU A 26 4.42 16.52 -12.61
C GLU A 26 3.39 15.46 -12.18
N ASP A 27 3.34 14.34 -12.90
CA ASP A 27 2.42 13.25 -12.58
C ASP A 27 2.81 12.54 -11.28
N LYS A 28 4.13 12.39 -11.00
CA LYS A 28 4.64 11.88 -9.72
C LYS A 28 4.14 12.71 -8.55
N ALA A 29 4.26 14.03 -8.63
CA ALA A 29 3.80 14.93 -7.58
C ALA A 29 2.27 14.86 -7.40
N LYS A 30 1.53 14.76 -8.51
CA LYS A 30 0.07 14.63 -8.49
C LYS A 30 -0.38 13.32 -7.83
N GLU A 31 0.19 12.19 -8.26
CA GLU A 31 -0.12 10.89 -7.65
C GLU A 31 0.29 10.89 -6.18
N PHE A 32 1.46 11.41 -5.83
CA PHE A 32 1.89 11.49 -4.43
C PHE A 32 0.86 12.19 -3.55
N LYS A 33 0.30 13.31 -4.04
CA LYS A 33 -0.77 14.03 -3.34
C LYS A 33 -2.06 13.24 -3.26
N GLU A 34 -2.46 12.55 -4.33
CA GLU A 34 -3.64 11.69 -4.34
C GLU A 34 -3.49 10.45 -3.43
N TYR A 35 -2.26 9.96 -3.26
CA TYR A 35 -1.94 8.75 -2.50
C TYR A 35 -1.75 9.01 -1.00
N PHE A 36 -0.96 10.02 -0.62
CA PHE A 36 -0.66 10.34 0.78
C PHE A 36 -1.55 11.45 1.37
N GLY A 37 -2.16 12.29 0.52
CA GLY A 37 -3.05 13.37 0.95
C GLY A 37 -2.34 14.67 1.33
N TRP A 38 -1.03 14.79 1.09
CA TRP A 38 -0.25 16.03 1.27
C TRP A 38 0.70 16.25 0.09
N ASP A 39 1.25 17.46 0.00
CA ASP A 39 2.14 17.85 -1.11
C ASP A 39 3.52 17.22 -0.98
N MET A 40 4.03 16.69 -2.10
CA MET A 40 5.36 16.10 -2.16
C MET A 40 6.44 17.15 -1.82
N PRO A 41 7.42 16.83 -0.97
CA PRO A 41 8.57 17.73 -0.77
C PRO A 41 9.34 17.89 -2.10
N SER A 42 10.01 19.02 -2.26
CA SER A 42 10.86 19.27 -3.42
C SER A 42 11.96 18.20 -3.48
N LEU A 43 11.95 17.41 -4.55
CA LEU A 43 13.02 16.45 -4.85
C LEU A 43 14.00 17.08 -5.81
N ASP A 44 15.29 16.95 -5.51
CA ASP A 44 16.33 17.28 -6.48
C ASP A 44 16.36 16.19 -7.56
N SER A 45 16.43 16.58 -8.83
CA SER A 45 16.35 15.65 -9.97
C SER A 45 17.52 14.66 -10.03
N GLU A 46 18.58 14.89 -9.27
CA GLU A 46 19.80 14.07 -9.23
C GLU A 46 19.78 13.03 -8.10
N MET A 47 18.76 13.05 -7.23
CA MET A 47 18.69 12.10 -6.11
C MET A 47 18.51 10.66 -6.60
N LEU A 48 19.23 9.74 -5.98
CA LEU A 48 19.04 8.31 -6.20
C LEU A 48 17.71 7.84 -5.61
N PRO A 49 17.06 6.80 -6.17
CA PRO A 49 15.79 6.29 -5.63
C PRO A 49 15.82 5.99 -4.13
N LEU A 50 16.93 5.44 -3.64
CA LEU A 50 17.12 5.13 -2.22
C LEU A 50 17.17 6.40 -1.36
N GLU A 51 17.75 7.48 -1.85
CA GLU A 51 17.83 8.76 -1.13
C GLU A 51 16.44 9.41 -1.06
N VAL A 52 15.66 9.32 -2.14
CA VAL A 52 14.27 9.76 -2.17
C VAL A 52 13.44 8.97 -1.15
N GLU A 53 13.57 7.64 -1.10
CA GLU A 53 12.90 6.82 -0.10
C GLU A 53 13.28 7.23 1.33
N GLN A 54 14.57 7.44 1.60
CA GLN A 54 15.07 7.86 2.91
C GLN A 54 14.57 9.25 3.32
N LEU A 55 14.37 10.15 2.36
CA LEU A 55 13.77 11.47 2.61
C LEU A 55 12.27 11.38 2.89
N LEU A 56 11.54 10.52 2.18
CA LEU A 56 10.08 10.43 2.28
C LEU A 56 9.59 9.59 3.47
N CYS A 57 10.33 8.56 3.87
CA CYS A 57 9.99 7.72 5.03
C CYS A 57 9.72 8.52 6.32
N PRO A 58 10.59 9.45 6.76
CA PRO A 58 10.33 10.25 7.96
C PRO A 58 9.12 11.18 7.76
N ASN A 59 8.90 11.73 6.56
CA ASN A 59 7.74 12.58 6.29
C ASN A 59 6.42 11.80 6.40
N VAL A 60 6.37 10.58 5.88
CA VAL A 60 5.21 9.69 6.03
C VAL A 60 4.97 9.36 7.50
N ARG A 61 6.03 9.07 8.26
CA ARG A 61 5.92 8.79 9.70
C ARG A 61 5.37 10.00 10.47
N GLU A 62 5.91 11.19 10.23
CA GLU A 62 5.44 12.43 10.86
C GLU A 62 3.97 12.68 10.53
N ALA A 63 3.56 12.43 9.28
CA ALA A 63 2.19 12.61 8.89
C ALA A 63 1.24 11.57 9.50
N ILE A 64 1.67 10.32 9.69
CA ILE A 64 0.91 9.31 10.46
C ILE A 64 0.70 9.81 11.89
N ASP A 65 1.75 10.33 12.54
CA ASP A 65 1.67 10.82 13.92
C ASP A 65 0.78 12.08 14.03
N LYS A 66 0.89 13.02 13.07
CA LYS A 66 -0.03 14.17 12.96
C LYS A 66 -1.48 13.73 12.78
N LYS A 67 -1.72 12.72 11.94
CA LYS A 67 -3.06 12.19 11.67
C LYS A 67 -3.65 11.50 12.90
N GLU A 68 -2.85 10.75 13.63
CA GLU A 68 -3.25 10.16 14.90
C GLU A 68 -3.63 11.23 15.93
N ALA A 69 -2.81 12.28 16.08
CA ALA A 69 -3.10 13.39 16.97
C ALA A 69 -4.40 14.12 16.61
N GLU A 70 -4.67 14.35 15.32
CA GLU A 70 -5.95 14.91 14.83
C GLU A 70 -7.14 14.07 15.31
N TYR A 71 -7.07 12.74 15.15
CA TYR A 71 -8.16 11.83 15.52
C TYR A 71 -8.37 11.73 17.03
N LEU A 72 -7.31 11.82 17.82
CA LEU A 72 -7.39 11.80 19.29
C LEU A 72 -8.13 13.02 19.86
N GLN A 73 -8.19 14.14 19.14
CA GLN A 73 -8.96 15.32 19.54
C GLN A 73 -10.49 15.07 19.55
N PHE A 74 -10.98 14.09 18.78
CA PHE A 74 -12.41 13.79 18.72
C PHE A 74 -12.86 12.90 19.89
N ARG A 75 -12.15 11.78 20.10
CA ARG A 75 -12.34 10.89 21.26
C ARG A 75 -11.14 9.95 21.46
N PRO A 76 -10.86 9.53 22.70
CA PRO A 76 -9.84 8.52 22.97
C PRO A 76 -10.08 7.23 22.17
N GLY A 77 -9.01 6.65 21.62
CA GLY A 77 -9.06 5.39 20.87
C GLY A 77 -9.62 5.49 19.44
N PHE A 78 -10.10 6.66 19.00
CA PHE A 78 -10.70 6.81 17.67
C PHE A 78 -9.71 6.53 16.53
N ALA A 79 -8.47 6.99 16.68
CA ALA A 79 -7.42 6.75 15.70
C ALA A 79 -7.19 5.25 15.46
N VAL A 80 -7.14 4.47 16.55
CA VAL A 80 -6.95 3.02 16.50
C VAL A 80 -8.13 2.33 15.79
N GLU A 81 -9.36 2.75 16.08
CA GLU A 81 -10.55 2.21 15.44
C GLU A 81 -10.57 2.50 13.93
N ALA A 82 -10.31 3.75 13.56
CA ALA A 82 -10.32 4.17 12.16
C ALA A 82 -9.17 3.52 11.37
N ALA A 83 -7.95 3.43 11.94
CA ALA A 83 -6.84 2.71 11.33
C ALA A 83 -7.14 1.21 11.17
N ARG A 84 -7.81 0.59 12.16
CA ARG A 84 -8.25 -0.81 12.07
C ARG A 84 -9.24 -1.00 10.93
N ILE A 85 -10.26 -0.15 10.82
CA ILE A 85 -11.24 -0.21 9.72
C ILE A 85 -10.54 -0.02 8.38
N ALA A 86 -9.67 0.98 8.24
CA ALA A 86 -8.92 1.23 7.01
C ALA A 86 -8.08 0.01 6.60
N THR A 87 -7.42 -0.64 7.57
CA THR A 87 -6.61 -1.84 7.33
C THR A 87 -7.46 -3.03 6.92
N VAL A 88 -8.48 -3.37 7.70
CA VAL A 88 -9.33 -4.55 7.46
C VAL A 88 -10.05 -4.45 6.11
N VAL A 89 -10.63 -3.29 5.79
CA VAL A 89 -11.33 -3.12 4.52
C VAL A 89 -10.35 -3.19 3.35
N THR A 90 -9.15 -2.62 3.48
CA THR A 90 -8.13 -2.73 2.43
C THR A 90 -7.67 -4.17 2.20
N ILE A 91 -7.45 -4.93 3.27
CA ILE A 91 -7.08 -6.35 3.17
C ILE A 91 -8.19 -7.14 2.48
N ASP A 92 -9.45 -6.92 2.86
CA ASP A 92 -10.60 -7.61 2.25
C ASP A 92 -10.74 -7.28 0.74
N ASP A 93 -10.58 -6.00 0.37
CA ASP A 93 -10.61 -5.55 -1.02
C ASP A 93 -9.53 -6.26 -1.86
N GLU A 94 -8.30 -6.31 -1.36
CA GLU A 94 -7.17 -6.93 -2.08
C GLU A 94 -7.23 -8.47 -2.06
N TRP A 95 -7.74 -9.07 -0.99
CA TRP A 95 -7.92 -10.52 -0.89
C TRP A 95 -8.95 -11.03 -1.89
N LYS A 96 -10.08 -10.32 -2.07
CA LYS A 96 -11.07 -10.65 -3.12
C LYS A 96 -10.44 -10.66 -4.51
N ILE A 97 -9.61 -9.66 -4.81
CA ILE A 97 -8.89 -9.59 -6.09
C ILE A 97 -7.92 -10.77 -6.22
N LEU A 98 -7.21 -11.14 -5.15
CA LEU A 98 -6.31 -12.30 -5.16
C LEU A 98 -7.07 -13.58 -5.49
N LEU A 99 -8.20 -13.84 -4.81
CA LEU A 99 -9.02 -15.03 -5.05
C LEU A 99 -9.47 -15.14 -6.51
N GLN A 100 -9.98 -14.04 -7.08
CA GLN A 100 -10.35 -14.00 -8.51
C GLN A 100 -9.18 -14.34 -9.43
N LYS A 101 -7.99 -13.82 -9.14
CA LYS A 101 -6.80 -14.12 -9.94
C LYS A 101 -6.32 -15.56 -9.75
N MET A 102 -6.45 -16.13 -8.54
CA MET A 102 -6.10 -17.53 -8.25
C MET A 102 -7.04 -18.50 -8.97
N ASP A 103 -8.32 -18.15 -9.09
CA ASP A 103 -9.28 -18.93 -9.89
C ASP A 103 -8.91 -18.92 -11.38
N ALA A 104 -8.54 -17.76 -11.92
CA ALA A 104 -8.05 -17.65 -13.30
C ALA A 104 -6.73 -18.42 -13.52
N LEU A 105 -5.80 -18.37 -12.55
CA LEU A 105 -4.56 -19.14 -12.58
C LEU A 105 -4.85 -20.65 -12.61
N LYS A 106 -5.80 -21.12 -11.78
CA LYS A 106 -6.18 -22.54 -11.73
C LYS A 106 -6.71 -23.05 -13.08
N GLN A 107 -7.41 -22.20 -13.84
CA GLN A 107 -7.91 -22.57 -15.18
C GLN A 107 -6.79 -22.61 -16.23
N THR A 108 -5.77 -21.75 -16.11
CA THR A 108 -4.69 -21.62 -17.11
C THR A 108 -3.46 -22.50 -16.83
N VAL A 109 -3.21 -22.87 -15.57
CA VAL A 109 -2.02 -23.63 -15.17
C VAL A 109 -1.97 -25.04 -15.76
N GLY A 110 -3.11 -25.61 -16.15
CA GLY A 110 -3.17 -26.87 -16.88
C GLY A 110 -2.37 -26.84 -18.20
N LEU A 111 -2.22 -25.65 -18.80
CA LEU A 111 -1.40 -25.47 -20.00
C LEU A 111 0.11 -25.63 -19.75
N ALA A 112 0.56 -25.54 -18.49
CA ALA A 112 1.97 -25.75 -18.14
C ALA A 112 2.42 -27.20 -18.37
N ALA A 113 1.48 -28.16 -18.34
CA ALA A 113 1.76 -29.56 -18.66
C ALA A 113 2.32 -29.72 -20.10
N TYR A 114 1.90 -28.88 -21.05
CA TYR A 114 2.43 -28.90 -22.41
C TYR A 114 3.92 -28.51 -22.51
N LYS A 115 4.46 -27.83 -21.48
CA LYS A 115 5.89 -27.46 -21.38
C LYS A 115 6.71 -28.49 -20.59
N GLY A 116 6.14 -29.65 -20.25
CA GLY A 116 6.79 -30.67 -19.43
C GLY A 116 6.96 -30.27 -17.95
N SER A 117 6.28 -29.22 -17.51
CA SER A 117 6.30 -28.77 -16.11
C SER A 117 5.10 -29.33 -15.35
N GLU A 118 5.29 -29.63 -14.06
CA GLU A 118 4.21 -30.11 -13.19
C GLU A 118 3.21 -28.97 -12.86
N PRO A 119 1.93 -29.07 -13.26
CA PRO A 119 0.96 -27.98 -13.07
C PRO A 119 0.76 -27.56 -11.62
N LEU A 120 0.80 -28.52 -10.68
CA LEU A 120 0.65 -28.24 -9.25
C LEU A 120 1.79 -27.36 -8.72
N LYS A 121 3.03 -27.66 -9.11
CA LYS A 121 4.21 -26.90 -8.71
C LYS A 121 4.16 -25.49 -9.27
N GLU A 122 3.77 -25.35 -10.54
CA GLU A 122 3.62 -24.04 -11.17
C GLU A 122 2.53 -23.20 -10.49
N TYR A 123 1.40 -23.81 -10.13
CA TYR A 123 0.33 -23.15 -9.38
C TYR A 123 0.81 -22.62 -8.04
N GLN A 124 1.58 -23.42 -7.28
CA GLN A 124 2.14 -23.01 -5.99
C GLN A 124 3.10 -21.83 -6.15
N VAL A 125 4.02 -21.90 -7.12
CA VAL A 125 5.02 -20.85 -7.36
C VAL A 125 4.35 -19.54 -7.81
N GLN A 126 3.48 -19.60 -8.82
CA GLN A 126 2.79 -18.41 -9.31
C GLN A 126 1.83 -17.84 -8.27
N GLY A 127 1.07 -18.69 -7.58
CA GLY A 127 0.15 -18.29 -6.53
C GLY A 127 0.87 -17.59 -5.37
N PHE A 128 2.03 -18.11 -4.94
CA PHE A 128 2.84 -17.46 -3.91
C PHE A 128 3.36 -16.08 -4.36
N ARG A 129 3.86 -15.97 -5.60
CA ARG A 129 4.27 -14.66 -6.16
C ARG A 129 3.12 -13.66 -6.22
N MET A 130 1.91 -14.12 -6.55
CA MET A 130 0.72 -13.27 -6.58
C MET A 130 0.32 -12.82 -5.17
N TYR A 131 0.39 -13.71 -4.19
CA TYR A 131 0.19 -13.39 -2.78
C TYR A 131 1.19 -12.33 -2.30
N GLN A 132 2.49 -12.49 -2.55
CA GLN A 132 3.51 -11.50 -2.14
C GLN A 132 3.26 -10.11 -2.74
N LYS A 133 2.81 -10.04 -4.01
CA LYS A 133 2.43 -8.77 -4.63
C LYS A 133 1.22 -8.13 -3.94
N VAL A 134 0.21 -8.94 -3.61
CA VAL A 134 -0.97 -8.50 -2.86
C VAL A 134 -0.60 -8.07 -1.44
N GLU A 135 0.37 -8.75 -0.83
CA GLU A 135 0.90 -8.43 0.49
C GLU A 135 1.47 -7.02 0.55
N ASN A 136 2.44 -6.72 -0.31
CA ASN A 136 3.04 -5.39 -0.39
C ASN A 136 1.98 -4.32 -0.70
N LYS A 137 1.03 -4.66 -1.58
CA LYS A 137 -0.03 -3.74 -2.00
C LYS A 137 -1.00 -3.41 -0.87
N TYR A 138 -1.48 -4.39 -0.10
CA TYR A 138 -2.43 -4.09 0.97
C TYR A 138 -1.76 -3.32 2.12
N LYS A 139 -0.47 -3.60 2.43
CA LYS A 139 0.29 -2.85 3.45
C LYS A 139 0.37 -1.37 3.08
N ALA A 140 0.85 -1.09 1.87
CA ALA A 140 0.96 0.26 1.34
C ALA A 140 -0.39 0.99 1.27
N ARG A 141 -1.42 0.34 0.71
CA ARG A 141 -2.76 0.91 0.57
C ARG A 141 -3.45 1.14 1.90
N SER A 142 -3.17 0.33 2.93
CA SER A 142 -3.74 0.53 4.27
C SER A 142 -3.27 1.84 4.87
N VAL A 143 -1.97 2.14 4.75
CA VAL A 143 -1.38 3.41 5.18
C VAL A 143 -1.97 4.58 4.38
N SER A 144 -2.01 4.48 3.05
CA SER A 144 -2.63 5.51 2.19
C SER A 144 -4.10 5.76 2.56
N ARG A 145 -4.90 4.71 2.76
CA ARG A 145 -6.31 4.82 3.11
C ARG A 145 -6.51 5.47 4.49
N TRP A 146 -5.65 5.13 5.45
CA TRP A 146 -5.64 5.76 6.77
C TRP A 146 -5.33 7.27 6.66
N LEU A 147 -4.24 7.64 5.97
CA LEU A 147 -3.81 9.03 5.83
C LEU A 147 -4.86 9.91 5.13
N ARG A 148 -5.53 9.37 4.11
CA ARG A 148 -6.60 10.07 3.37
C ARG A 148 -7.94 10.07 4.08
N SER A 149 -8.09 9.32 5.16
CA SER A 149 -9.36 9.27 5.89
C SER A 149 -9.68 10.64 6.52
N LYS A 150 -10.97 10.99 6.52
CA LYS A 150 -11.45 12.23 7.13
C LYS A 150 -12.35 11.88 8.31
N PRO A 151 -12.11 12.42 9.51
CA PRO A 151 -12.95 12.16 10.66
C PRO A 151 -14.32 12.82 10.42
N LYS A 152 -15.38 12.01 10.35
CA LYS A 152 -16.73 12.56 10.34
C LYS A 152 -17.10 12.93 11.78
N LYS A 153 -17.43 14.20 12.03
CA LYS A 153 -17.93 14.62 13.34
C LYS A 153 -19.19 13.79 13.68
N PRO A 154 -19.33 13.27 14.91
CA PRO A 154 -20.59 12.70 15.33
C PRO A 154 -21.65 13.82 15.28
N THR A 155 -22.69 13.61 14.47
CA THR A 155 -23.92 14.41 14.47
C THR A 155 -24.65 14.28 15.80
#